data_AF-A0AAJ0SAZ8-F1
#
_entry.id   AF-A0AAJ0SAZ8-F1
#
_cell.length_a   1.000
_cell.length_b   1.000
_cell.length_c   1.000
_cell.angle_alpha   90.00
_cell.angle_beta   90.00
_cell.angle_gamma   90.00
#
_symmetry.space_group_name_H-M   'P 1'
#
loop_
_entity.id
_entity.type
_entity.pdbx_description
1 polymer ?
#
loop_
_entity_poly.entity_id
_entity_poly.type
_entity_poly.pdbx_seq_one_letter_code
_entity_poly.pdbx_strand_id
1 'polypeptide(L)'
;MRKSNLFIFAIALLAVLMISCHKGRNKLVNSWKITAVEPKIPLSDSLKNVILTNGTLTFTEDGHVTGYLQNEINNGTFALTKGGKSLVIKDETGTPYPCESIITDDQLILDSKEMKITLKKI
;
A
#
# COMPACT_ATOMS: atom_id res chain seq x y z
N MET A 1 20.43 5.18 48.02
CA MET A 1 20.53 4.60 46.68
C MET A 1 19.15 4.15 46.21
N ARG A 2 18.57 4.78 45.19
CA ARG A 2 17.44 4.20 44.44
C ARG A 2 17.65 4.53 42.95
N LYS A 3 18.36 3.62 42.26
CA LYS A 3 18.50 3.67 40.80
C LYS A 3 17.13 3.32 40.20
N SER A 4 16.51 4.31 39.56
CA SER A 4 15.23 4.14 38.89
C SER A 4 15.48 3.47 37.54
N ASN A 5 15.19 2.17 37.43
CA ASN A 5 15.27 1.38 36.20
C ASN A 5 14.10 1.66 35.22
N LEU A 6 13.42 2.81 35.35
CA LEU A 6 12.19 3.13 34.62
C LEU A 6 12.41 3.33 33.10
N PHE A 7 13.63 3.63 32.66
CA PHE A 7 13.93 3.89 31.26
C PHE A 7 13.99 2.63 30.38
N ILE A 8 14.24 1.46 30.96
CA ILE A 8 14.40 0.22 30.17
C ILE A 8 13.04 -0.31 29.70
N PHE A 9 11.98 -0.12 30.48
CA PHE A 9 10.62 -0.55 30.12
C PHE A 9 9.99 0.31 29.00
N ALA A 10 10.36 1.58 28.89
CA ALA A 10 9.86 2.47 27.83
C ALA A 10 10.40 2.10 26.45
N ILE A 11 11.67 1.67 26.36
CA ILE A 11 12.31 1.27 25.09
C ILE A 11 11.82 -0.12 24.65
N ALA A 12 11.57 -1.02 25.61
CA ALA A 12 11.01 -2.34 25.31
C ALA A 12 9.58 -2.26 24.74
N LEU A 13 8.75 -1.32 25.19
CA LEU A 13 7.38 -1.15 24.68
C LEU A 13 7.36 -0.58 23.24
N LEU A 14 8.33 0.26 22.89
CA LEU A 14 8.45 0.83 21.53
C LEU A 14 8.86 -0.22 20.50
N ALA A 15 9.71 -1.18 20.89
CA ALA A 15 10.15 -2.26 20.01
C ALA A 15 9.02 -3.28 19.70
N VAL A 16 8.11 -3.52 20.65
CA VAL A 16 6.99 -4.48 20.46
C VAL A 16 5.94 -3.93 19.47
N LEU A 17 5.77 -2.61 19.38
CA LEU A 17 4.87 -1.99 18.41
C LEU A 17 5.37 -2.12 16.96
N MET A 18 6.67 -2.30 16.74
CA MET A 18 7.22 -2.47 15.39
C MET A 18 7.07 -3.89 14.84
N ILE A 19 6.96 -4.91 15.69
CA ILE A 19 6.94 -6.33 15.25
C ILE A 19 5.51 -6.78 14.88
N SER A 20 4.49 -6.19 15.51
CA SER A 20 3.08 -6.53 15.27
C SER A 20 2.58 -6.16 13.86
N CYS A 21 3.27 -5.25 13.17
CA CYS A 21 2.87 -4.77 11.83
C CYS A 21 3.50 -5.53 10.65
N HIS A 22 4.25 -6.62 10.90
CA HIS A 22 4.99 -7.34 9.84
C HIS A 22 4.25 -8.51 9.18
N LYS A 23 3.28 -9.15 9.83
CA LYS A 23 2.67 -10.38 9.27
C LYS A 23 1.77 -10.16 8.05
N GLY A 24 1.08 -9.02 7.95
CA GLY A 24 0.28 -8.67 6.76
C GLY A 24 1.11 -8.00 5.65
N ARG A 25 2.20 -7.34 6.03
CA ARG A 25 3.10 -6.62 5.11
C ARG A 25 3.75 -7.55 4.09
N ASN A 26 4.10 -8.77 4.49
CA ASN A 26 4.94 -9.65 3.68
C ASN A 26 4.28 -10.08 2.36
N LYS A 27 2.95 -10.17 2.29
CA LYS A 27 2.25 -10.56 1.05
C LYS A 27 2.18 -9.42 0.04
N LEU A 28 2.06 -8.18 0.52
CA LEU A 28 1.96 -6.97 -0.31
C LEU A 28 3.30 -6.59 -0.95
N VAL A 29 4.42 -6.81 -0.23
CA VAL A 29 5.77 -6.49 -0.72
C VAL A 29 6.08 -7.33 -1.94
N ASN A 30 5.87 -6.71 -3.10
CA ASN A 30 6.09 -7.28 -4.42
C ASN A 30 5.85 -6.23 -5.49
N SER A 31 6.10 -6.61 -6.73
CA SER A 31 5.62 -5.89 -7.91
C SER A 31 4.29 -6.47 -8.37
N TRP A 32 3.39 -5.58 -8.77
CA TRP A 32 2.02 -5.90 -9.16
C TRP A 32 1.69 -5.21 -10.47
N LYS A 33 1.05 -5.91 -11.40
CA LYS A 33 0.55 -5.39 -12.67
C LYS A 33 -0.95 -5.21 -12.62
N ILE A 34 -1.47 -4.04 -12.99
CA ILE A 34 -2.91 -3.83 -13.12
C ILE A 34 -3.45 -4.68 -14.29
N THR A 35 -4.48 -5.47 -14.03
CA THR A 35 -5.11 -6.38 -15.00
C THR A 35 -6.59 -6.11 -15.22
N ALA A 36 -7.26 -5.45 -14.27
CA ALA A 36 -8.63 -5.01 -14.43
C ALA A 36 -8.85 -3.65 -13.75
N VAL A 37 -9.71 -2.84 -14.38
CA VAL A 37 -10.15 -1.52 -13.89
C VAL A 37 -11.66 -1.45 -13.99
N GLU A 38 -12.31 -1.29 -12.84
CA GLU A 38 -13.76 -1.16 -12.66
C GLU A 38 -14.03 0.28 -12.15
N PRO A 39 -14.31 1.24 -13.04
CA PRO A 39 -14.53 2.63 -12.65
C PRO A 39 -15.85 2.79 -11.89
N LYS A 40 -15.83 3.56 -10.79
CA LYS A 40 -17.03 3.97 -10.02
C LYS A 40 -17.46 5.40 -10.33
N ILE A 41 -16.54 6.20 -10.88
CA ILE A 41 -16.80 7.51 -11.48
C ILE A 41 -16.54 7.43 -12.99
N PRO A 42 -17.09 8.34 -13.80
CA PRO A 42 -16.79 8.38 -15.24
C PRO A 42 -15.27 8.47 -15.48
N LEU A 43 -14.73 7.48 -16.18
CA LEU A 43 -13.33 7.39 -16.58
C LEU A 43 -13.28 7.34 -18.10
N SER A 44 -12.40 8.12 -18.73
CA SER A 44 -12.23 8.06 -20.19
C SER A 44 -11.59 6.73 -20.61
N ASP A 45 -11.98 6.22 -21.78
CA ASP A 45 -11.40 4.98 -22.31
C ASP A 45 -9.90 5.10 -22.53
N SER A 46 -9.43 6.30 -22.91
CA SER A 46 -8.00 6.60 -23.05
C SER A 46 -7.26 6.39 -21.73
N LEU A 47 -7.75 7.00 -20.64
CA LEU A 47 -7.11 6.85 -19.33
C LEU A 47 -7.19 5.39 -18.85
N LYS A 48 -8.33 4.73 -19.00
CA LYS A 48 -8.47 3.30 -18.67
C LYS A 48 -7.44 2.44 -19.41
N ASN A 49 -7.22 2.69 -20.69
CA ASN A 49 -6.25 1.97 -21.50
C ASN A 49 -4.81 2.22 -21.02
N VAL A 50 -4.46 3.46 -20.68
CA VAL A 50 -3.15 3.80 -20.13
C VAL A 50 -2.91 3.08 -18.79
N ILE A 51 -3.91 3.07 -17.90
CA ILE A 51 -3.83 2.36 -16.61
C ILE A 51 -3.64 0.85 -16.83
N LEU A 52 -4.37 0.23 -17.75
CA LEU A 52 -4.20 -1.20 -18.03
C LEU A 52 -2.84 -1.52 -18.67
N THR A 53 -2.35 -0.64 -19.57
CA THR A 53 -1.11 -0.85 -20.32
C THR A 53 0.12 -0.60 -19.45
N ASN A 54 0.13 0.48 -18.69
CA ASN A 54 1.30 0.94 -17.93
C ASN A 54 1.20 0.66 -16.44
N GLY A 55 -0.01 0.41 -15.93
CA GLY A 55 -0.27 0.32 -14.50
C GLY A 55 0.52 -0.77 -13.81
N THR A 56 1.40 -0.36 -12.92
CA THR A 56 2.24 -1.21 -12.08
C THR A 56 2.36 -0.58 -10.71
N LEU A 57 2.48 -1.38 -9.66
CA LEU A 57 2.81 -0.90 -8.32
C LEU A 57 3.82 -1.85 -7.71
N THR A 58 4.94 -1.31 -7.23
CA THR A 58 5.96 -2.06 -6.52
C THR A 58 6.00 -1.56 -5.08
N PHE A 59 5.72 -2.44 -4.13
CA PHE A 59 5.77 -2.15 -2.70
C PHE A 59 7.03 -2.78 -2.11
N THR A 60 7.78 -2.00 -1.34
CA THR A 60 9.05 -2.42 -0.73
C THR A 60 8.94 -2.54 0.79
N GLU A 61 9.83 -3.33 1.40
CA GLU A 61 9.81 -3.63 2.84
C GLU A 61 9.98 -2.38 3.72
N ASP A 62 10.70 -1.39 3.21
CA ASP A 62 10.98 -0.11 3.85
C ASP A 62 9.78 0.87 3.81
N GLY A 63 8.66 0.47 3.21
CA GLY A 63 7.41 1.25 3.19
C GLY A 63 7.26 2.19 2.00
N HIS A 64 8.09 2.06 0.97
CA HIS A 64 7.97 2.83 -0.27
C HIS A 64 7.11 2.11 -1.31
N VAL A 65 6.56 2.91 -2.22
CA VAL A 65 5.81 2.42 -3.37
C VAL A 65 6.20 3.21 -4.62
N THR A 66 6.39 2.51 -5.73
CA THR A 66 6.69 3.10 -7.04
C THR A 66 5.83 2.47 -8.14
N GLY A 67 5.68 3.15 -9.27
CA GLY A 67 4.99 2.63 -10.45
C GLY A 67 4.02 3.63 -11.07
N TYR A 68 2.92 3.13 -11.63
CA TYR A 68 1.90 3.93 -12.31
C TYR A 68 0.49 3.49 -11.90
N LEU A 69 -0.34 4.45 -11.50
CA LEU A 69 -1.76 4.21 -11.18
C LEU A 69 -2.68 5.15 -11.95
N GLN A 70 -2.48 6.45 -11.79
CA GLN A 70 -3.14 7.52 -12.57
C GLN A 70 -2.06 8.49 -13.05
N ASN A 71 -1.12 8.76 -12.16
CA ASN A 71 0.16 9.38 -12.45
C ASN A 71 1.27 8.40 -12.09
N GLU A 72 2.48 8.72 -12.53
CA GLU A 72 3.68 8.05 -12.07
C GLU A 72 3.90 8.34 -10.58
N ILE A 73 4.34 7.32 -9.86
CA ILE A 73 4.72 7.39 -8.45
C ILE A 73 6.19 7.02 -8.41
N ASN A 74 7.05 8.00 -8.22
CA ASN A 74 8.50 7.77 -8.25
C ASN A 74 9.06 7.51 -6.85
N ASN A 75 8.43 8.10 -5.83
CA ASN A 75 8.84 7.93 -4.44
C ASN A 75 7.65 8.08 -3.48
N GLY A 76 6.66 7.22 -3.65
CA GLY A 76 5.50 7.17 -2.78
C GLY A 76 5.78 6.41 -1.49
N THR A 77 4.86 6.56 -0.53
CA THR A 77 4.84 5.76 0.71
C THR A 77 3.52 5.04 0.86
N PHE A 78 3.50 3.93 1.59
CA PHE A 78 2.26 3.23 1.88
C PHE A 78 2.11 2.83 3.35
N ALA A 79 0.86 2.77 3.80
CA ALA A 79 0.50 2.31 5.14
C ALA A 79 -0.65 1.29 5.06
N LEU A 80 -0.42 0.11 5.64
CA LEU A 80 -1.46 -0.86 5.88
C LEU A 80 -2.05 -0.64 7.28
N THR A 81 -3.37 -0.55 7.35
CA THR A 81 -4.11 -0.45 8.60
C THR A 81 -5.19 -1.52 8.67
N LYS A 82 -5.86 -1.65 9.83
CA LYS A 82 -6.96 -2.62 10.04
C LYS A 82 -6.60 -4.07 9.65
N GLY A 83 -5.37 -4.49 9.94
CA GLY A 83 -4.90 -5.84 9.63
C GLY A 83 -4.69 -6.11 8.14
N GLY A 84 -4.45 -5.08 7.33
CA GLY A 84 -4.21 -5.20 5.89
C GLY A 84 -5.48 -5.10 5.04
N LYS A 85 -6.62 -4.76 5.65
CA LYS A 85 -7.88 -4.51 4.93
C LYS A 85 -7.98 -3.09 4.39
N SER A 86 -7.12 -2.17 4.85
CA SER A 86 -7.07 -0.80 4.37
C SER A 86 -5.63 -0.43 4.03
N LEU A 87 -5.42 0.00 2.80
CA LEU A 87 -4.15 0.47 2.27
C LEU A 87 -4.28 1.95 1.94
N VAL A 88 -3.37 2.77 2.45
CA VAL A 88 -3.25 4.17 2.06
C VAL A 88 -1.94 4.33 1.32
N ILE A 89 -2.03 4.68 0.03
CA ILE A 89 -0.88 5.06 -0.80
C ILE A 89 -0.75 6.58 -0.73
N LYS A 90 0.45 7.11 -0.63
CA LYS A 90 0.74 8.54 -0.77
C LYS A 90 1.76 8.70 -1.87
N ASP A 91 1.47 9.58 -2.82
CA ASP A 91 2.45 9.98 -3.82
C ASP A 91 3.53 10.89 -3.21
N GLU A 92 4.50 11.33 -4.02
CA GLU A 92 5.55 12.27 -3.62
C GLU A 92 5.03 13.63 -3.11
N THR A 93 3.81 14.03 -3.47
CA THR A 93 3.17 15.27 -2.98
C THR A 93 2.53 15.07 -1.60
N GLY A 94 2.46 13.82 -1.13
CA GLY A 94 1.82 13.45 0.12
C GLY A 94 0.30 13.29 0.02
N THR A 95 -0.25 13.33 -1.21
CA THR A 95 -1.70 13.19 -1.44
C THR A 95 -2.14 11.77 -1.10
N PRO A 96 -3.04 11.56 -0.12
CA PRO A 96 -3.44 10.23 0.29
C PRO A 96 -4.47 9.64 -0.68
N TYR A 97 -4.21 8.41 -1.10
CA TYR A 97 -5.09 7.57 -1.88
C TYR A 97 -5.55 6.36 -1.05
N PRO A 98 -6.62 6.52 -0.25
CA PRO A 98 -7.14 5.45 0.60
C PRO A 98 -7.92 4.42 -0.21
N CYS A 99 -7.59 3.16 0.01
CA CYS A 99 -8.26 2.00 -0.59
C CYS A 99 -8.64 1.00 0.49
N GLU A 100 -9.78 0.34 0.31
CA GLU A 100 -9.96 -1.00 0.86
C GLU A 100 -9.08 -1.97 0.07
N SER A 101 -8.52 -2.97 0.74
CA SER A 101 -7.53 -3.86 0.15
C SER A 101 -7.81 -5.31 0.46
N ILE A 102 -7.67 -6.16 -0.55
CA ILE A 102 -7.62 -7.62 -0.43
C ILE A 102 -6.27 -8.05 -0.96
N ILE A 103 -5.49 -8.71 -0.12
CA ILE A 103 -4.11 -9.10 -0.42
C ILE A 103 -4.02 -10.62 -0.31
N THR A 104 -3.86 -11.30 -1.44
CA THR A 104 -3.57 -12.74 -1.52
C THR A 104 -2.12 -12.96 -1.94
N ASP A 105 -1.73 -14.21 -2.18
CA ASP A 105 -0.36 -14.54 -2.58
C ASP A 105 -0.05 -14.12 -4.03
N ASP A 106 -1.07 -14.04 -4.88
CA ASP A 106 -0.99 -13.81 -6.33
C ASP A 106 -1.80 -12.59 -6.81
N GLN A 107 -2.71 -12.06 -5.98
CA GLN A 107 -3.62 -10.98 -6.34
C GLN A 107 -3.67 -9.88 -5.27
N LEU A 108 -3.76 -8.65 -5.75
CA LEU A 108 -4.03 -7.46 -4.96
C LEU A 108 -5.27 -6.78 -5.55
N ILE A 109 -6.30 -6.59 -4.74
CA ILE A 109 -7.47 -5.79 -5.12
C ILE A 109 -7.44 -4.51 -4.30
N LEU A 110 -7.49 -3.37 -4.97
CA LEU A 110 -7.63 -2.07 -4.34
C LEU A 110 -8.96 -1.48 -4.73
N ASP A 111 -9.81 -1.23 -3.74
CA ASP A 111 -11.10 -0.61 -3.93
C ASP A 111 -11.12 0.80 -3.34
N SER A 112 -11.11 1.80 -4.21
CA SER A 112 -11.17 3.21 -3.83
C SER A 112 -12.58 3.78 -4.08
N LYS A 113 -12.74 5.08 -3.77
CA LYS A 113 -13.96 5.82 -4.11
C LYS A 113 -14.15 5.97 -5.62
N GLU A 114 -13.05 6.05 -6.36
CA GLU A 114 -13.04 6.38 -7.80
C GLU A 114 -13.13 5.14 -8.67
N MET A 115 -12.45 4.07 -8.27
CA MET A 115 -12.37 2.84 -9.05
C MET A 115 -11.96 1.67 -8.16
N LYS A 116 -12.33 0.48 -8.61
CA LYS A 116 -11.77 -0.77 -8.12
C LYS A 116 -10.79 -1.32 -9.15
N ILE A 117 -9.60 -1.67 -8.70
CA ILE A 117 -8.57 -2.24 -9.57
C ILE A 117 -8.14 -3.60 -9.05
N THR A 118 -7.83 -4.48 -9.99
CA THR A 118 -7.27 -5.81 -9.71
C THR A 118 -5.87 -5.87 -10.29
N LEU A 119 -4.91 -6.25 -9.45
CA LEU A 119 -3.52 -6.41 -9.81
C LEU A 119 -3.08 -7.86 -9.61
N LYS A 120 -2.19 -8.34 -10.47
CA LYS A 120 -1.52 -9.64 -10.34
C LYS A 120 -0.06 -9.44 -10.02
N LYS A 121 0.48 -10.31 -9.19
CA LYS A 121 1.92 -10.34 -8.86
C LYS A 121 2.74 -10.62 -10.13
N ILE A 122 3.90 -9.97 -10.28
CA ILE A 122 4.85 -10.15 -11.39
C ILE A 122 6.25 -10.50 -10.90
#